data_AF-A0A0W0VAA5-F1
#
_entry.id   AF-A0A0W0VAA5-F1
#
_cell.length_a   1.000
_cell.length_b   1.000
_cell.length_c   1.000
_cell.angle_alpha   90.00
_cell.angle_beta   90.00
_cell.angle_gamma   90.00
#
_symmetry.space_group_name_H-M   'P 1'
#
loop_
_entity.id
_entity.type
_entity.pdbx_description
1 polymer ?
#
loop_
_entity_poly.entity_id
_entity_poly.type
_entity_poly.pdbx_seq_one_letter_code
_entity_poly.pdbx_strand_id
1 'polypeptide(L)'
;MDFTAAVSFISSLSQISQPSTILIVVATLAFFAVSTIDLFRRSFGTSAQNNLTSDEVKFSPEHLQIHTCGLITKRLSAAQMEEAKTLIYTAELPGSSHNQKLLAKLKVSMEQYENLDERLKKIEELDGKNTLVDGDELLPSTDIAHPVLLFKAYYKNEELRAVPASTKISDAENLKLLLERHPIHTITRESYDNPLEYKNKPTFFLYHNYTGYSFELETQAKRIKKKIEQLGKMDAESESQAKESSTTSRLAI
;
A
#
# COMPACT_ATOMS: atom_id res chain seq x y z
N MET A 1 -4.24 -22.28 20.46
CA MET A 1 -4.55 -23.67 20.11
C MET A 1 -3.29 -24.48 20.32
N ASP A 2 -3.34 -25.46 21.22
CA ASP A 2 -2.20 -26.31 21.59
C ASP A 2 -1.82 -27.26 20.45
N PHE A 3 -0.60 -27.13 19.94
CA PHE A 3 -0.05 -27.96 18.86
C PHE A 3 0.08 -29.43 19.24
N THR A 4 0.13 -29.74 20.53
CA THR A 4 0.24 -31.10 21.08
C THR A 4 -1.00 -31.96 20.86
N ALA A 5 -2.19 -31.37 20.78
CA ALA A 5 -3.44 -32.12 20.54
C ALA A 5 -3.61 -32.55 19.07
N ALA A 6 -3.03 -31.81 18.13
CA ALA A 6 -3.13 -32.13 16.70
C ALA A 6 -2.26 -33.34 16.32
N VAL A 7 -1.11 -33.50 16.98
CA VAL A 7 -0.16 -34.60 16.69
C VAL A 7 -0.68 -35.94 17.19
N SER A 8 -1.36 -36.00 18.35
CA SER A 8 -1.95 -37.25 18.86
C SER A 8 -3.10 -37.77 17.98
N PHE A 9 -3.83 -36.87 17.32
CA PHE A 9 -4.93 -37.25 16.42
C PHE A 9 -4.41 -37.94 15.15
N ILE A 10 -3.30 -37.45 14.58
CA ILE A 10 -2.70 -38.01 13.36
C ILE A 10 -2.14 -39.41 13.62
N SER A 11 -1.57 -39.67 14.81
CA SER A 11 -1.07 -41.00 15.16
C SER A 11 -2.17 -42.07 15.24
N SER A 12 -3.40 -41.71 15.64
CA SER A 12 -4.54 -42.63 15.74
C SER A 12 -5.11 -43.08 14.37
N LEU A 13 -4.89 -42.31 13.31
CA LEU A 13 -5.36 -42.63 11.96
C LEU A 13 -4.59 -43.79 11.30
N SER A 14 -3.39 -44.11 11.81
CA SER A 14 -2.54 -45.20 11.31
C SER A 14 -3.05 -46.61 11.67
N GLN A 15 -4.05 -46.74 12.55
CA GLN A 15 -4.64 -48.03 12.94
C GLN A 15 -5.91 -48.40 12.15
N ILE A 16 -6.36 -47.56 11.22
CA ILE A 16 -7.56 -47.80 10.42
C ILE A 16 -7.19 -48.69 9.23
N SER A 17 -7.46 -50.00 9.34
CA SER A 17 -7.02 -51.02 8.37
C SER A 17 -7.88 -51.12 7.11
N GLN A 18 -9.00 -50.38 6.99
CA GLN A 18 -9.89 -50.50 5.84
C GLN A 18 -9.83 -49.26 4.92
N PRO A 19 -9.57 -49.45 3.61
CA PRO A 19 -9.37 -48.33 2.68
C PRO A 19 -10.63 -47.49 2.47
N SER A 20 -11.82 -48.07 2.66
CA SER A 20 -13.10 -47.36 2.57
C SER A 20 -13.29 -46.33 3.69
N THR A 21 -12.79 -46.60 4.90
CA THR A 21 -12.91 -45.68 6.04
C THR A 21 -11.95 -44.50 5.91
N ILE A 22 -10.76 -44.71 5.34
CA ILE A 22 -9.81 -43.62 5.07
C ILE A 22 -10.40 -42.62 4.07
N LEU A 23 -11.06 -43.10 3.02
CA LEU A 23 -11.68 -42.23 2.01
C LEU A 23 -12.77 -41.33 2.62
N ILE A 24 -13.59 -41.88 3.51
CA ILE A 24 -14.65 -41.14 4.22
C ILE A 24 -14.05 -40.10 5.17
N VAL A 25 -12.98 -40.43 5.90
CA VAL A 25 -12.30 -39.49 6.80
C VAL A 25 -11.64 -38.34 6.03
N VAL A 26 -11.00 -38.61 4.88
CA VAL A 26 -10.41 -37.56 4.05
C VAL A 26 -11.49 -36.66 3.44
N ALA A 27 -12.59 -37.24 2.95
CA ALA A 27 -13.70 -36.46 2.40
C ALA A 27 -14.38 -35.57 3.45
N THR A 28 -14.59 -36.09 4.66
CA THR A 28 -15.15 -35.31 5.77
C THR A 28 -14.20 -34.20 6.24
N LEU A 29 -12.89 -34.46 6.35
CA LEU A 29 -11.90 -33.43 6.67
C LEU A 29 -11.84 -32.33 5.60
N ALA A 30 -11.91 -32.68 4.32
CA ALA A 30 -11.99 -31.71 3.23
C ALA A 30 -13.27 -30.88 3.30
N PHE A 31 -14.42 -31.51 3.59
CA PHE A 31 -15.68 -30.80 3.76
C PHE A 31 -15.67 -29.85 4.96
N PHE A 32 -15.07 -30.27 6.09
CA PHE A 32 -14.88 -29.41 7.26
C PHE A 32 -13.88 -28.28 7.00
N ALA A 33 -12.81 -28.51 6.23
CA ALA A 33 -11.88 -27.44 5.85
C ALA A 33 -12.54 -26.43 4.91
N VAL A 34 -13.30 -26.87 3.91
CA VAL A 34 -14.05 -25.98 3.02
C VAL A 34 -15.14 -25.23 3.79
N SER A 35 -15.85 -25.90 4.69
CA SER A 35 -16.90 -25.29 5.50
C SER A 35 -16.35 -24.29 6.52
N THR A 36 -15.19 -24.57 7.14
CA THR A 36 -14.54 -23.63 8.06
C THR A 36 -13.90 -22.47 7.32
N ILE A 37 -13.34 -22.67 6.12
CA ILE A 37 -12.90 -21.56 5.25
C ILE A 37 -14.10 -20.71 4.81
N ASP A 38 -15.24 -21.31 4.44
CA ASP A 38 -16.44 -20.56 4.05
C ASP A 38 -17.08 -19.84 5.25
N LEU A 39 -17.08 -20.45 6.44
CA LEU A 39 -17.52 -19.77 7.68
C LEU A 39 -16.57 -18.65 8.09
N PHE A 40 -15.26 -18.83 7.93
CA PHE A 40 -14.26 -17.80 8.21
C PHE A 40 -14.36 -16.66 7.19
N ARG A 41 -14.60 -16.98 5.91
CA ARG A 41 -14.86 -16.00 4.84
C ARG A 41 -16.17 -15.26 5.08
N ARG A 42 -17.22 -15.94 5.58
CA ARG A 42 -18.47 -15.30 5.99
C ARG A 42 -18.30 -14.49 7.26
N SER A 43 -17.60 -14.95 8.29
CA SER A 43 -17.42 -14.22 9.56
C SER A 43 -16.51 -12.99 9.43
N PHE A 44 -15.46 -13.05 8.61
CA PHE A 44 -14.59 -11.90 8.34
C PHE A 44 -15.10 -11.04 7.18
N GLY A 45 -15.91 -11.58 6.28
CA GLY A 45 -16.68 -10.80 5.30
C GLY A 45 -17.81 -10.01 5.96
N THR A 46 -18.54 -10.61 6.90
CA THR A 46 -19.71 -9.98 7.57
C THR A 46 -19.34 -8.96 8.65
N SER A 47 -18.22 -9.07 9.37
CA SER A 47 -17.83 -7.99 10.29
C SER A 47 -17.42 -6.68 9.58
N ALA A 48 -17.09 -6.73 8.29
CA ALA A 48 -16.91 -5.53 7.45
C ALA A 48 -18.16 -5.21 6.60
N GLN A 49 -19.02 -6.20 6.31
CA GLN A 49 -20.25 -6.03 5.51
C GLN A 49 -21.55 -5.85 6.31
N ASN A 50 -21.59 -6.01 7.62
CA ASN A 50 -22.82 -5.83 8.41
C ASN A 50 -23.18 -4.35 8.64
N ASN A 51 -22.44 -3.40 8.04
CA ASN A 51 -22.89 -2.02 7.81
C ASN A 51 -23.30 -1.77 6.34
N LEU A 52 -23.32 -2.80 5.49
CA LEU A 52 -23.75 -2.72 4.09
C LEU A 52 -24.58 -3.96 3.73
N THR A 53 -25.79 -4.06 4.27
CA THR A 53 -26.82 -4.96 3.72
C THR A 53 -27.91 -4.16 3.06
N SER A 54 -27.99 -4.32 1.74
CA SER A 54 -29.21 -4.46 0.95
C SER A 54 -30.36 -3.48 1.19
N ASP A 55 -30.10 -2.21 0.95
CA ASP A 55 -30.98 -1.46 0.05
C ASP A 55 -30.16 -1.16 -1.21
N GLU A 56 -30.80 -0.90 -2.34
CA GLU A 56 -30.12 -0.38 -3.53
C GLU A 56 -29.25 0.82 -3.12
N VAL A 57 -27.95 0.60 -2.84
CA VAL A 57 -27.02 1.68 -2.59
C VAL A 57 -26.79 2.31 -3.95
N LYS A 58 -27.70 3.22 -4.32
CA LYS A 58 -27.41 4.24 -5.30
C LYS A 58 -26.07 4.83 -4.90
N PHE A 59 -25.12 4.71 -5.82
CA PHE A 59 -23.84 5.40 -5.81
C PHE A 59 -24.05 6.81 -5.24
N SER A 60 -23.53 7.05 -4.04
CA SER A 60 -23.44 8.40 -3.52
C SER A 60 -21.96 8.75 -3.50
N PRO A 61 -21.53 9.75 -4.30
CA PRO A 61 -20.17 10.29 -4.24
C PRO A 61 -19.72 10.61 -2.79
N GLU A 62 -20.67 10.86 -1.89
CA GLU A 62 -20.45 11.15 -0.47
C GLU A 62 -19.75 10.02 0.30
N HIS A 63 -19.89 8.75 -0.11
CA HIS A 63 -19.24 7.60 0.55
C HIS A 63 -17.76 7.41 0.17
N LEU A 64 -17.27 8.11 -0.84
CA LEU A 64 -15.88 8.04 -1.31
C LEU A 64 -15.00 9.16 -0.73
N GLN A 65 -15.59 10.09 0.01
CA GLN A 65 -14.87 11.19 0.62
C GLN A 65 -14.21 10.77 1.93
N ILE A 66 -12.90 10.97 2.00
CA ILE A 66 -12.22 11.04 3.29
C ILE A 66 -12.48 12.44 3.85
N HIS A 67 -13.23 12.54 4.95
CA HIS A 67 -13.27 13.77 5.73
C HIS A 67 -11.87 14.00 6.32
N THR A 68 -11.09 14.87 5.68
CA THR A 68 -9.74 15.27 6.11
C THR A 68 -9.81 16.25 7.29
N CYS A 69 -10.44 15.83 8.39
CA CYS A 69 -10.42 16.59 9.64
C CYS A 69 -9.00 16.54 10.25
N GLY A 70 -8.20 17.58 10.01
CA GLY A 70 -7.00 17.89 10.81
C GLY A 70 -5.68 17.22 10.40
N LEU A 71 -5.41 17.00 9.12
CA LEU A 71 -4.22 16.25 8.68
C LEU A 71 -3.00 17.12 8.35
N ILE A 72 -1.88 16.74 8.98
CA ILE A 72 -0.58 17.41 8.95
C ILE A 72 0.12 17.19 7.60
N THR A 73 0.62 18.29 7.02
CA THR A 73 1.39 18.42 5.77
C THR A 73 2.82 17.87 5.85
N LYS A 74 3.03 16.61 6.25
CA LYS A 74 4.40 16.07 6.36
C LYS A 74 4.98 15.66 4.99
N ARG A 75 5.17 16.63 4.10
CA ARG A 75 6.16 16.55 3.00
C ARG A 75 7.54 16.25 3.60
N LEU A 76 8.44 15.70 2.79
CA LEU A 76 9.85 15.61 3.15
C LEU A 76 10.45 17.02 3.21
N SER A 77 11.29 17.29 4.21
CA SER A 77 12.09 18.52 4.23
C SER A 77 13.18 18.44 3.17
N ALA A 78 13.72 19.60 2.76
CA ALA A 78 14.84 19.65 1.81
C ALA A 78 16.04 18.80 2.30
N ALA A 79 16.35 18.86 3.60
CA ALA A 79 17.40 18.03 4.19
C ALA A 79 17.12 16.53 4.05
N GLN A 80 15.88 16.09 4.26
CA GLN A 80 15.49 14.68 4.12
C GLN A 80 15.56 14.21 2.66
N MET A 81 15.24 15.09 1.71
CA MET A 81 15.39 14.78 0.29
C MET A 81 16.86 14.64 -0.09
N GLU A 82 17.72 15.54 0.37
CA GLU A 82 19.16 15.45 0.06
C GLU A 82 19.85 14.27 0.74
N GLU A 83 19.45 13.92 1.95
CA GLU A 83 19.91 12.69 2.60
C GLU A 83 19.55 11.46 1.77
N ALA A 84 18.30 11.37 1.30
CA ALA A 84 17.85 10.26 0.47
C ALA A 84 18.61 10.19 -0.86
N LYS A 85 18.83 11.33 -1.52
CA LYS A 85 19.61 11.43 -2.76
C LYS A 85 21.05 11.04 -2.55
N THR A 86 21.68 11.55 -1.50
CA THR A 86 23.05 11.19 -1.13
C THR A 86 23.16 9.68 -0.97
N LEU A 87 22.30 9.05 -0.17
CA LEU A 87 22.29 7.58 -0.03
C LEU A 87 22.10 6.85 -1.37
N ILE A 88 21.29 7.36 -2.29
CA ILE A 88 21.08 6.76 -3.62
C ILE A 88 22.31 6.90 -4.54
N TYR A 89 23.00 8.04 -4.51
CA TYR A 89 24.07 8.36 -5.46
C TYR A 89 25.49 8.08 -4.95
N THR A 90 25.74 8.20 -3.64
CA THR A 90 27.07 8.01 -3.04
C THR A 90 27.30 6.62 -2.48
N ALA A 91 26.24 5.81 -2.33
CA ALA A 91 26.40 4.39 -2.03
C ALA A 91 26.95 3.67 -3.28
N GLU A 92 28.25 3.82 -3.55
CA GLU A 92 28.99 2.74 -4.21
C GLU A 92 28.73 1.49 -3.36
N LEU A 93 28.24 0.41 -3.96
CA LEU A 93 27.66 -0.74 -3.24
C LEU A 93 28.68 -1.89 -3.04
N PRO A 94 29.65 -1.86 -2.09
CA PRO A 94 30.10 -3.08 -1.45
C PRO A 94 29.11 -3.36 -0.31
N GLY A 95 27.99 -4.01 -0.64
CA GLY A 95 26.92 -4.27 0.31
C GLY A 95 26.23 -5.59 0.06
N SER A 96 25.84 -6.27 1.13
CA SER A 96 25.07 -7.51 1.06
C SER A 96 23.87 -7.38 0.11
N SER A 97 23.41 -8.49 -0.48
CA SER A 97 22.23 -8.49 -1.39
C SER A 97 20.97 -7.87 -0.78
N HIS A 98 20.92 -7.74 0.55
CA HIS A 98 19.87 -7.04 1.29
C HIS A 98 19.93 -5.52 1.10
N ASN A 99 21.11 -4.91 1.21
CA ASN A 99 21.29 -3.46 1.13
C ASN A 99 20.99 -2.94 -0.27
N GLN A 100 21.42 -3.67 -1.30
CA GLN A 100 21.10 -3.37 -2.69
C GLN A 100 19.58 -3.36 -2.93
N LYS A 101 18.86 -4.33 -2.35
CA LYS A 101 17.39 -4.38 -2.43
C LYS A 101 16.72 -3.22 -1.69
N LEU A 102 17.26 -2.81 -0.55
CA LEU A 102 16.72 -1.70 0.22
C LEU A 102 16.94 -0.37 -0.53
N LEU A 103 18.12 -0.19 -1.11
CA LEU A 103 18.48 0.96 -1.92
C LEU A 103 17.62 1.07 -3.19
N ALA A 104 17.44 -0.04 -3.92
CA ALA A 104 16.55 -0.09 -5.07
C ALA A 104 15.11 0.31 -4.70
N LYS A 105 14.61 -0.17 -3.54
CA LYS A 105 13.29 0.23 -3.03
C LYS A 105 13.24 1.69 -2.59
N LEU A 106 14.35 2.25 -2.08
CA LEU A 106 14.42 3.67 -1.72
C LEU A 106 14.34 4.52 -2.98
N LYS A 107 15.14 4.20 -4.00
CA LYS A 107 15.12 4.86 -5.32
C LYS A 107 13.71 4.92 -5.93
N VAL A 108 13.04 3.77 -6.02
CA VAL A 108 11.66 3.72 -6.54
C VAL A 108 10.69 4.58 -5.72
N SER A 109 10.82 4.59 -4.39
CA SER A 109 9.95 5.43 -3.56
C SER A 109 10.25 6.92 -3.71
N MET A 110 11.52 7.29 -3.90
CA MET A 110 11.93 8.68 -4.18
C MET A 110 11.37 9.14 -5.53
N GLU A 111 11.53 8.36 -6.59
CA GLU A 111 10.98 8.68 -7.92
C GLU A 111 9.46 8.88 -7.86
N GLN A 112 8.74 8.00 -7.16
CA GLN A 112 7.29 8.13 -6.95
C GLN A 112 6.91 9.38 -6.16
N TYR A 113 7.70 9.72 -5.13
CA TYR A 113 7.46 10.90 -4.31
C TYR A 113 7.71 12.18 -5.12
N GLU A 114 8.84 12.29 -5.80
CA GLU A 114 9.23 13.46 -6.58
C GLU A 114 8.24 13.71 -7.73
N ASN A 115 7.84 12.65 -8.44
CA ASN A 115 6.85 12.76 -9.51
C ASN A 115 5.52 13.32 -8.99
N LEU A 116 4.99 12.76 -7.89
CA LEU A 116 3.73 13.25 -7.32
C LEU A 116 3.87 14.67 -6.75
N ASP A 117 4.96 14.99 -6.06
CA ASP A 117 5.22 16.33 -5.51
C ASP A 117 5.31 17.39 -6.61
N GLU A 118 5.97 17.09 -7.73
CA GLU A 118 6.05 17.99 -8.88
C GLU A 118 4.67 18.25 -9.49
N ARG A 119 3.87 17.20 -9.68
CA ARG A 119 2.49 17.33 -10.20
C ARG A 119 1.62 18.19 -9.28
N LEU A 120 1.73 17.99 -7.96
CA LEU A 120 0.99 18.78 -6.98
C LEU A 120 1.46 20.24 -6.91
N LYS A 121 2.76 20.51 -7.08
CA LYS A 121 3.28 21.88 -7.21
C LYS A 121 2.71 22.60 -8.43
N LYS A 122 2.57 21.91 -9.56
CA LYS A 122 1.90 22.48 -10.75
C LYS A 122 0.49 22.94 -10.40
N ILE A 123 -0.27 22.15 -9.63
CA ILE A 123 -1.61 22.55 -9.15
C ILE A 123 -1.54 23.80 -8.25
N GLU A 124 -0.57 23.89 -7.35
CA GLU A 124 -0.40 25.04 -6.45
C GLU A 124 -0.05 26.33 -7.20
N GLU A 125 0.59 26.19 -8.36
CA GLU A 125 0.96 27.27 -9.27
C GLU A 125 -0.14 27.59 -10.30
N LEU A 126 -1.24 26.82 -10.35
CA LEU A 126 -2.37 27.09 -11.25
C LEU A 126 -3.14 28.33 -10.77
N ASP A 127 -2.92 29.47 -11.43
CA ASP A 127 -3.72 30.69 -11.26
C ASP A 127 -5.03 30.62 -12.09
N GLY A 128 -5.92 29.70 -11.70
CA GLY A 128 -7.35 29.74 -12.01
C GLY A 128 -7.82 29.47 -13.45
N LYS A 129 -6.97 29.21 -14.45
CA LYS A 129 -7.42 28.97 -15.85
C LYS A 129 -6.56 28.06 -16.74
N ASN A 130 -5.69 27.22 -16.18
CA ASN A 130 -4.84 26.37 -17.01
C ASN A 130 -5.28 24.91 -16.94
N THR A 131 -5.31 24.27 -18.11
CA THR A 131 -5.32 22.82 -18.25
C THR A 131 -4.03 22.27 -17.64
N LEU A 132 -4.16 21.29 -16.75
CA LEU A 132 -3.01 20.46 -16.42
C LEU A 132 -2.70 19.63 -17.67
N VAL A 133 -1.42 19.45 -17.98
CA VAL A 133 -0.96 18.47 -18.97
C VAL A 133 0.22 17.72 -18.35
N ASP A 134 -0.07 16.74 -17.52
CA ASP A 134 0.92 15.92 -16.81
C ASP A 134 0.96 14.45 -17.26
N GLY A 135 0.10 14.07 -18.22
CA GLY A 135 0.03 12.71 -18.80
C GLY A 135 -0.58 11.65 -17.88
N ASP A 136 -0.89 12.01 -16.63
CA ASP A 136 -1.43 11.15 -15.58
C ASP A 136 -2.72 11.73 -14.97
N GLU A 137 -3.33 12.71 -15.63
CA GLU A 137 -4.67 13.20 -15.36
C GLU A 137 -5.72 12.15 -15.62
N LEU A 138 -6.78 12.18 -14.82
CA LEU A 138 -7.92 11.30 -15.04
C LEU A 138 -8.64 11.58 -16.37
N LEU A 139 -8.63 12.86 -16.77
CA LEU A 139 -9.21 13.40 -17.99
C LEU A 139 -8.22 14.40 -18.61
N PRO A 140 -7.51 14.04 -19.69
CA PRO A 140 -6.53 14.90 -20.32
C PRO A 140 -7.12 16.24 -20.76
N SER A 141 -6.35 17.32 -20.62
CA SER A 141 -6.72 18.66 -21.13
C SER A 141 -7.98 19.24 -20.47
N THR A 142 -8.22 18.89 -19.21
CA THR A 142 -9.36 19.38 -18.44
C THR A 142 -8.94 20.61 -17.62
N ASP A 143 -9.78 21.64 -17.63
CA ASP A 143 -9.60 22.80 -16.74
C ASP A 143 -9.79 22.36 -15.28
N ILE A 144 -8.84 22.71 -14.42
CA ILE A 144 -8.87 22.37 -13.00
C ILE A 144 -9.19 23.63 -12.18
N ALA A 145 -10.44 23.75 -11.72
CA ALA A 145 -10.87 24.83 -10.83
C ALA A 145 -10.89 24.38 -9.36
N HIS A 146 -11.35 23.15 -9.11
CA HIS A 146 -11.45 22.53 -7.80
C HIS A 146 -10.66 21.20 -7.82
N PRO A 147 -9.34 21.24 -7.60
CA PRO A 147 -8.51 20.05 -7.71
C PRO A 147 -8.94 18.98 -6.70
N VAL A 148 -9.07 17.75 -7.18
CA VAL A 148 -9.33 16.55 -6.38
C VAL A 148 -8.27 15.50 -6.67
N LEU A 149 -7.87 14.76 -5.63
CA LEU A 149 -6.97 13.63 -5.75
C LEU A 149 -7.78 12.35 -5.62
N LEU A 150 -7.86 11.59 -6.71
CA LEU A 150 -8.39 10.23 -6.72
C LEU A 150 -7.22 9.26 -6.58
N PHE A 151 -7.27 8.31 -5.66
CA PHE A 151 -6.20 7.32 -5.48
C PHE A 151 -6.76 5.97 -5.06
N LYS A 152 -5.96 4.94 -5.27
CA LYS A 152 -6.30 3.57 -4.88
C LYS A 152 -5.71 3.28 -3.51
N ALA A 153 -6.49 2.67 -2.63
CA ALA A 153 -6.11 2.39 -1.25
C ALA A 153 -6.29 0.91 -0.90
N TYR A 154 -5.61 0.48 0.16
CA TYR A 154 -5.72 -0.87 0.71
C TYR A 154 -5.39 -0.85 2.21
N TYR A 155 -5.93 -1.82 2.95
CA TYR A 155 -5.59 -2.01 4.36
C TYR A 155 -4.34 -2.88 4.53
N LYS A 156 -3.45 -2.46 5.43
CA LYS A 156 -2.31 -3.26 5.88
C LYS A 156 -2.11 -3.09 7.37
N ASN A 157 -2.34 -4.18 8.13
CA ASN A 157 -2.24 -4.19 9.59
C ASN A 157 -3.14 -3.10 10.20
N GLU A 158 -4.42 -3.08 9.81
CA GLU A 158 -5.43 -2.09 10.23
C GLU A 158 -5.15 -0.63 9.82
N GLU A 159 -4.00 -0.34 9.22
CA GLU A 159 -3.71 0.97 8.66
C GLU A 159 -4.15 1.06 7.20
N LEU A 160 -4.87 2.13 6.86
CA LEU A 160 -5.13 2.52 5.48
C LEU A 160 -3.82 2.95 4.82
N ARG A 161 -3.57 2.52 3.57
CA ARG A 161 -2.39 2.91 2.80
C ARG A 161 -2.76 3.15 1.34
N ALA A 162 -2.14 4.16 0.74
CA ALA A 162 -2.22 4.36 -0.70
C ALA A 162 -1.41 3.28 -1.45
N VAL A 163 -1.98 2.83 -2.56
CA VAL A 163 -1.26 2.10 -3.61
C VAL A 163 -0.29 3.09 -4.28
N PRO A 164 0.99 2.74 -4.42
CA PRO A 164 1.98 3.60 -5.07
C PRO A 164 1.65 3.93 -6.52
N ALA A 165 1.97 5.16 -6.92
CA ALA A 165 1.76 5.72 -8.25
C ALA A 165 0.31 5.58 -8.73
N SER A 166 -0.66 5.60 -7.80
CA SER A 166 -2.08 5.46 -8.14
C SER A 166 -2.84 6.78 -8.16
N THR A 167 -2.28 7.83 -7.54
CA THR A 167 -2.94 9.14 -7.50
C THR A 167 -3.10 9.74 -8.90
N LYS A 168 -4.35 10.07 -9.21
CA LYS A 168 -4.80 10.82 -10.39
C LYS A 168 -5.40 12.14 -9.94
N ILE A 169 -5.07 13.19 -10.69
CA ILE A 169 -5.57 14.53 -10.45
C ILE A 169 -6.74 14.76 -11.40
N SER A 170 -7.80 15.39 -10.90
CA SER A 170 -8.94 15.83 -11.70
C SER A 170 -9.58 17.08 -11.08
N ASP A 171 -10.57 17.63 -11.75
CA ASP A 171 -11.50 18.61 -11.18
C ASP A 171 -12.67 17.89 -10.50
N ALA A 172 -13.18 18.44 -9.39
CA ALA A 172 -14.26 17.83 -8.62
C ALA A 172 -15.52 17.54 -9.44
N GLU A 173 -15.96 18.48 -10.28
CA GLU A 173 -17.19 18.32 -11.08
C GLU A 173 -16.98 17.28 -12.17
N ASN A 174 -15.79 17.27 -12.77
CA ASN A 174 -15.44 16.30 -13.80
C ASN A 174 -15.29 14.89 -13.22
N LEU A 175 -14.68 14.74 -12.04
CA LEU A 175 -14.62 13.45 -11.34
C LEU A 175 -16.03 12.95 -10.99
N LYS A 176 -16.92 13.82 -10.51
CA LYS A 176 -18.30 13.46 -10.21
C LYS A 176 -19.03 12.94 -11.47
N LEU A 177 -18.98 13.70 -12.56
CA LEU A 177 -19.57 13.30 -13.84
C LEU A 177 -18.99 11.98 -14.35
N LEU A 178 -17.69 11.78 -14.19
CA LEU A 178 -17.00 10.55 -14.57
C LEU A 178 -17.53 9.36 -13.76
N LEU A 179 -17.61 9.47 -12.44
CA LEU A 179 -18.09 8.40 -11.57
C LEU A 179 -19.58 8.08 -11.82
N GLU A 180 -20.40 9.08 -12.14
CA GLU A 180 -21.81 8.89 -12.47
C GLU A 180 -22.03 8.19 -13.83
N ARG A 181 -21.18 8.49 -14.82
CA ARG A 181 -21.37 8.01 -16.21
C ARG A 181 -20.55 6.79 -16.55
N HIS A 182 -19.44 6.57 -15.87
CA HIS A 182 -18.45 5.57 -16.20
C HIS A 182 -18.04 4.78 -14.95
N PRO A 183 -18.58 3.57 -14.75
CA PRO A 183 -18.20 2.72 -13.61
C PRO A 183 -16.78 2.13 -13.75
N ILE A 184 -16.07 2.46 -14.84
CA ILE A 184 -14.75 1.94 -15.19
C ILE A 184 -13.77 3.11 -15.36
N HIS A 185 -12.60 2.98 -14.74
CA HIS A 185 -11.50 3.92 -14.83
C HIS A 185 -10.97 4.02 -16.26
N THR A 186 -10.85 5.25 -16.76
CA THR A 186 -10.51 5.56 -18.17
C THR A 186 -9.14 5.03 -18.57
N ILE A 187 -8.13 5.22 -17.72
CA ILE A 187 -6.75 4.78 -17.95
C ILE A 187 -6.55 3.30 -17.59
N THR A 188 -6.81 2.90 -16.34
CA THR A 188 -6.46 1.55 -15.85
C THR A 188 -7.45 0.48 -16.29
N ARG A 189 -8.63 0.87 -16.79
CA ARG A 189 -9.75 -0.02 -17.15
C ARG A 189 -10.26 -0.86 -15.98
N GLU A 190 -9.95 -0.46 -14.75
CA GLU A 190 -10.45 -1.10 -13.54
C GLU A 190 -11.84 -0.56 -13.18
N SER A 191 -12.70 -1.40 -12.59
CA SER A 191 -13.95 -0.92 -12.00
C SER A 191 -13.67 -0.02 -10.79
N TYR A 192 -14.44 1.06 -10.64
CA TYR A 192 -14.37 1.89 -9.43
C TYR A 192 -14.92 1.17 -8.19
N ASP A 193 -15.90 0.29 -8.36
CA ASP A 193 -16.53 -0.49 -7.29
C ASP A 193 -15.70 -1.67 -6.83
N ASN A 194 -15.08 -2.34 -7.80
CA ASN A 194 -14.32 -3.56 -7.54
C ASN A 194 -12.95 -3.49 -8.25
N PRO A 195 -12.04 -2.63 -7.78
CA PRO A 195 -10.73 -2.49 -8.40
C PRO A 195 -9.83 -3.69 -8.11
N LEU A 196 -8.86 -3.94 -9.01
CA LEU A 196 -7.97 -5.10 -8.91
C LEU A 196 -7.14 -5.09 -7.62
N GLU A 197 -6.83 -6.26 -7.09
CA GLU A 197 -6.02 -6.37 -5.88
C GLU A 197 -4.60 -5.80 -6.02
N TYR A 198 -4.05 -5.29 -4.92
CA TYR A 198 -2.65 -4.88 -4.84
C TYR A 198 -1.88 -5.81 -3.89
N LYS A 199 -0.97 -6.62 -4.44
CA LYS A 199 -0.20 -7.62 -3.67
C LYS A 199 -1.10 -8.58 -2.87
N ASN A 200 -2.10 -9.13 -3.55
CA ASN A 200 -3.10 -10.05 -2.98
C ASN A 200 -3.88 -9.43 -1.80
N LYS A 201 -4.14 -8.12 -1.88
CA LYS A 201 -4.94 -7.39 -0.90
C LYS A 201 -6.10 -6.71 -1.62
N PRO A 202 -7.31 -6.77 -1.04
CA PRO A 202 -8.44 -6.03 -1.58
C PRO A 202 -8.12 -4.54 -1.57
N THR A 203 -8.61 -3.85 -2.60
CA THR A 203 -8.39 -2.42 -2.79
C THR A 203 -9.70 -1.72 -3.05
N PHE A 204 -9.69 -0.39 -2.92
CA PHE A 204 -10.83 0.47 -3.20
C PHE A 204 -10.30 1.85 -3.62
N PHE A 205 -11.07 2.57 -4.42
CA PHE A 205 -10.75 3.96 -4.75
C PHE A 205 -11.28 4.89 -3.67
N LEU A 206 -10.53 5.96 -3.39
CA LEU A 206 -10.91 7.05 -2.50
C LEU A 206 -10.55 8.35 -3.18
N TYR A 207 -11.25 9.44 -2.82
CA TYR A 207 -10.85 10.76 -3.23
C TYR A 207 -10.98 11.80 -2.13
N HIS A 208 -10.27 12.90 -2.28
CA HIS A 208 -10.43 14.09 -1.45
C HIS A 208 -10.09 15.36 -2.25
N ASN A 209 -10.63 16.49 -1.81
CA ASN A 209 -10.24 17.80 -2.34
C ASN A 209 -8.76 18.08 -2.03
N TYR A 210 -8.05 18.65 -2.99
CA TYR A 210 -6.67 19.05 -2.80
C TYR A 210 -6.61 20.42 -2.12
N THR A 211 -6.14 20.43 -0.87
CA THR A 211 -5.93 21.65 -0.07
C THR A 211 -4.49 21.74 0.43
N GLY A 212 -3.53 21.31 -0.40
CA GLY A 212 -2.11 21.19 -0.01
C GLY A 212 -1.73 19.87 0.67
N TYR A 213 -2.65 18.90 0.71
CA TYR A 213 -2.45 17.58 1.32
C TYR A 213 -2.61 16.47 0.28
N SER A 214 -1.80 15.40 0.42
CA SER A 214 -1.93 14.17 -0.35
C SER A 214 -1.61 12.96 0.52
N PHE A 215 -2.58 12.05 0.63
CA PHE A 215 -2.44 10.83 1.42
C PHE A 215 -1.35 9.89 0.87
N GLU A 216 -1.22 9.80 -0.45
CA GLU A 216 -0.16 9.02 -1.08
C GLU A 216 1.22 9.64 -0.79
N LEU A 217 1.35 10.96 -0.93
CA LEU A 217 2.60 11.66 -0.70
C LEU A 217 3.09 11.47 0.75
N GLU A 218 2.19 11.59 1.73
CA GLU A 218 2.49 11.30 3.14
C GLU A 218 2.93 9.84 3.35
N THR A 219 2.21 8.90 2.72
CA THR A 219 2.53 7.47 2.78
C THR A 219 3.92 7.20 2.21
N GLN A 220 4.31 7.85 1.11
CA GLN A 220 5.63 7.72 0.51
C GLN A 220 6.71 8.37 1.38
N ALA A 221 6.48 9.56 1.92
CA ALA A 221 7.40 10.23 2.84
C ALA A 221 7.72 9.34 4.06
N LYS A 222 6.71 8.73 4.68
CA LYS A 222 6.91 7.77 5.78
C LYS A 222 7.76 6.56 5.36
N ARG A 223 7.55 6.05 4.15
CA ARG A 223 8.33 4.90 3.62
C ARG A 223 9.78 5.28 3.35
N ILE A 224 10.04 6.48 2.84
CA ILE A 224 11.38 7.01 2.58
C ILE A 224 12.13 7.16 3.91
N LYS A 225 11.56 7.89 4.89
CA LYS A 225 12.14 8.07 6.23
C LYS A 225 12.52 6.74 6.87
N LYS A 226 11.60 5.78 6.87
CA LYS A 226 11.86 4.44 7.43
C LYS A 226 13.02 3.72 6.74
N LYS A 227 13.19 3.86 5.42
CA LYS A 227 14.29 3.21 4.69
C LYS A 227 15.63 3.89 4.95
N ILE A 228 15.65 5.21 5.04
CA ILE A 228 16.83 5.99 5.45
C ILE A 228 17.29 5.53 6.83
N GLU A 229 16.38 5.47 7.80
CA GLU A 229 16.68 4.99 9.15
C GLU A 229 17.20 3.54 9.17
N GLN A 230 16.67 2.67 8.31
CA GLN A 230 17.13 1.28 8.19
C GLN A 230 18.53 1.20 7.61
N LEU A 231 18.86 2.01 6.59
CA LEU A 231 20.20 2.07 6.01
C LEU A 231 21.20 2.61 7.04
N GLY A 232 20.89 3.73 7.70
CA GLY A 232 21.81 4.35 8.67
C GLY A 232 22.11 3.51 9.91
N LYS A 233 21.15 2.68 10.38
CA LYS A 233 21.41 1.73 11.49
C LYS A 233 22.38 0.63 11.11
N MET A 234 22.35 0.17 9.86
CA MET A 234 23.20 -0.93 9.39
C MET A 234 24.65 -0.46 9.18
N ASP A 235 24.84 0.78 8.74
CA ASP A 235 26.18 1.36 8.62
C ASP A 235 26.86 1.47 9.99
N ALA A 236 26.13 1.92 11.02
CA ALA A 236 26.61 2.00 12.40
C ALA A 236 26.95 0.62 13.02
N GLU A 237 26.19 -0.42 12.70
CA GLU A 237 26.48 -1.80 13.15
C GLU A 237 27.72 -2.39 12.47
N SER A 238 27.92 -2.10 11.17
CA SER A 238 29.09 -2.56 10.42
C SER A 238 30.40 -1.92 10.89
N GLU A 239 30.36 -0.64 11.26
CA GLU A 239 31.52 0.08 11.83
C GLU A 239 31.88 -0.42 13.24
N SER A 240 30.88 -0.82 14.03
CA SER A 240 31.08 -1.33 15.39
C SER A 240 31.74 -2.71 15.39
N GLN A 241 31.32 -3.60 14.48
CA GLN A 241 31.93 -4.93 14.32
C GLN A 241 33.37 -4.87 13.76
N ALA A 242 33.66 -3.91 12.87
CA ALA A 242 35.01 -3.69 12.35
C ALA A 242 35.99 -3.22 13.45
N LYS A 243 35.53 -2.38 14.38
CA LYS A 243 36.34 -1.89 15.51
C LYS A 243 36.66 -3.00 16.52
N GLU A 244 35.71 -3.88 16.85
CA GLU A 244 35.94 -5.01 17.77
C GLU A 244 36.89 -6.08 17.19
N SER A 245 36.78 -6.39 15.90
CA SER A 245 37.68 -7.30 15.19
C SER A 245 39.15 -6.82 15.18
N SER A 246 39.36 -5.51 14.97
CA SER A 246 40.71 -4.93 14.98
C SER A 246 41.35 -4.86 16.38
N THR A 247 40.53 -4.75 17.43
CA THR A 247 40.99 -4.66 18.82
C THR A 247 41.38 -6.04 19.35
N THR A 248 40.62 -7.08 19.00
CA THR A 248 40.91 -8.47 19.39
C THR A 248 42.19 -8.99 18.73
N SER A 249 42.48 -8.56 17.50
CA SER A 249 43.71 -8.93 16.78
C SER A 249 44.98 -8.26 17.35
N ARG A 250 44.85 -7.14 18.07
CA ARG A 250 45.99 -6.42 18.69
C ARG A 250 46.35 -6.92 20.09
N LEU A 251 45.45 -7.64 20.76
CA LEU A 251 45.67 -8.22 22.09
C LEU A 251 46.24 -9.65 22.06
N ALA A 252 46.42 -10.22 20.87
CA ALA A 252 46.92 -11.58 20.67
C ALA A 252 48.42 -11.67 20.28
N ILE A 253 49.22 -10.63 20.56
CA ILE A 253 50.68 -10.59 20.34
C ILE A 253 51.41 -10.48 21.68
#